data_AF-A0A926B9J4-F1
#
_entry.id   AF-A0A926B9J4-F1
#
_cell.length_a   1.000
_cell.length_b   1.000
_cell.length_c   1.000
_cell.angle_alpha   90.00
_cell.angle_beta   90.00
_cell.angle_gamma   90.00
#
_symmetry.space_group_name_H-M   'P 1'
#
loop_
_entity.id
_entity.type
_entity.pdbx_description
1 polymer ?
#
loop_
_entity_poly.entity_id
_entity_poly.type
_entity_poly.pdbx_seq_one_letter_code
_entity_poly.pdbx_strand_id
1 'polypeptide(L)'
;MKQRFFYAALGAAAVTATASAARADVALPRLFSDSCVLQASAPIPVYGTAEPDEKVTVSFKNQKATATADATGKWRVQLKAEKPSETPATLTVSGAKNTVAVKDILVGEVWVCSGQSNMEWSLWSAENGEAEAKAANDPALRMFTVPKRPLPKPATDLDGGEWQSAAPSTAGGFSAVGYYFAKALRETRKVPIGMIHTSWGGTRIQAWTSRATLLATGFPKSELALLDAPDNPEEKAKRDAAQERYDAQLAAYKAAGSPQGNYDDPGVAAVAKEWHTATWNDAAWGTVAAPGVWEKSGIAEIEAIDG
;
A
#
# COMPACT_ATOMS: atom_id res chain seq x y z
N MET A 1 36.10 -36.92 -73.03
CA MET A 1 35.93 -36.03 -71.87
C MET A 1 34.72 -36.54 -71.08
N LYS A 2 34.93 -37.30 -70.00
CA LYS A 2 33.87 -37.96 -69.21
C LYS A 2 33.75 -37.22 -67.87
N GLN A 3 32.63 -36.56 -67.59
CA GLN A 3 32.36 -35.96 -66.28
C GLN A 3 31.54 -36.94 -65.43
N ARG A 4 32.05 -37.26 -64.24
CA ARG A 4 31.41 -38.07 -63.20
C ARG A 4 30.72 -37.12 -62.21
N PHE A 5 29.43 -37.31 -61.96
CA PHE A 5 28.72 -36.67 -60.85
C PHE A 5 28.81 -37.59 -59.63
N PHE A 6 29.37 -37.08 -58.53
CA PHE A 6 29.34 -37.71 -57.22
C PHE A 6 28.09 -37.24 -56.46
N TYR A 7 27.27 -38.19 -56.00
CA TYR A 7 26.20 -37.95 -55.03
C TYR A 7 26.82 -37.86 -53.63
N ALA A 8 26.58 -36.76 -52.92
CA ALA A 8 26.86 -36.64 -51.49
C ALA A 8 25.56 -36.83 -50.70
N ALA A 9 25.47 -37.91 -49.92
CA ALA A 9 24.39 -38.14 -48.98
C ALA A 9 24.67 -37.37 -47.68
N LEU A 10 23.80 -36.42 -47.31
CA LEU A 10 23.81 -35.81 -45.99
C LEU A 10 22.96 -36.66 -45.03
N GLY A 11 23.60 -37.26 -44.03
CA GLY A 11 22.92 -37.83 -42.86
C GLY A 11 22.55 -36.73 -41.87
N ALA A 12 21.27 -36.66 -41.48
CA ALA A 12 20.79 -35.74 -40.46
C ALA A 12 21.03 -36.34 -39.06
N ALA A 13 21.93 -35.73 -38.28
CA ALA A 13 22.08 -36.02 -36.86
C ALA A 13 21.06 -35.18 -36.07
N ALA A 14 20.13 -35.84 -35.38
CA ALA A 14 19.17 -35.18 -34.50
C ALA A 14 19.87 -34.77 -33.19
N VAL A 15 20.08 -33.47 -33.01
CA VAL A 15 20.54 -32.88 -31.75
C VAL A 15 19.33 -32.71 -30.84
N THR A 16 19.20 -33.56 -29.83
CA THR A 16 18.24 -33.37 -28.73
C THR A 16 18.72 -32.23 -27.84
N ALA A 17 18.12 -31.04 -28.01
CA ALA A 17 18.31 -29.92 -27.10
C ALA A 17 17.62 -30.24 -25.76
N THR A 18 18.41 -30.62 -24.75
CA THR A 18 17.94 -30.63 -23.35
C THR A 18 17.77 -29.18 -22.92
N ALA A 19 16.53 -28.69 -22.89
CA ALA A 19 16.22 -27.41 -22.25
C ALA A 19 16.50 -27.55 -20.76
N SER A 20 17.61 -26.96 -20.28
CA SER A 20 17.79 -26.72 -18.85
C SER A 20 16.66 -25.81 -18.39
N ALA A 21 15.70 -26.35 -17.65
CA ALA A 21 14.72 -25.55 -16.93
C ALA A 21 15.50 -24.57 -16.04
N ALA A 22 15.44 -23.29 -16.38
CA ALA A 22 16.06 -22.23 -15.61
C ALA A 22 15.31 -22.14 -14.28
N ARG A 23 15.74 -22.91 -13.29
CA ARG A 23 15.08 -22.90 -11.97
C ARG A 23 15.26 -21.52 -11.31
N ALA A 24 14.19 -20.76 -11.11
CA ALA A 24 14.12 -19.51 -10.38
C ALA A 24 14.55 -19.67 -8.92
N ASP A 25 15.09 -18.58 -8.37
CA ASP A 25 15.47 -18.48 -6.97
C ASP A 25 14.24 -18.34 -6.06
N VAL A 26 14.31 -18.89 -4.85
CA VAL A 26 13.29 -18.63 -3.83
C VAL A 26 13.28 -17.14 -3.50
N ALA A 27 12.09 -16.55 -3.48
CA ALA A 27 11.87 -15.14 -3.16
C ALA A 27 10.75 -14.98 -2.12
N LEU A 28 10.89 -13.95 -1.29
CA LEU A 28 9.89 -13.53 -0.31
C LEU A 28 9.21 -12.24 -0.77
N PRO A 29 7.92 -12.04 -0.43
CA PRO A 29 7.24 -10.77 -0.60
C PRO A 29 7.98 -9.63 0.10
N ARG A 30 7.88 -8.41 -0.43
CA ARG A 30 8.64 -7.26 0.07
C ARG A 30 8.43 -6.94 1.55
N LEU A 31 7.26 -7.26 2.11
CA LEU A 31 6.97 -7.08 3.54
C LEU A 31 7.86 -7.93 4.46
N PHE A 32 8.37 -9.07 3.98
CA PHE A 32 9.41 -9.83 4.65
C PHE A 32 10.78 -9.27 4.29
N SER A 33 11.09 -8.07 4.78
CA SER A 33 12.42 -7.46 4.66
C SER A 33 13.04 -7.26 6.03
N ASP A 34 14.32 -6.93 6.05
CA ASP A 34 15.05 -6.66 7.29
C ASP A 34 14.29 -5.64 8.15
N SER A 35 14.42 -5.79 9.46
CA SER A 35 13.75 -4.96 10.46
C SER A 35 12.23 -5.15 10.54
N CYS A 36 11.62 -6.14 9.89
CA CYS A 36 10.17 -6.34 10.00
C CYS A 36 9.71 -6.76 11.42
N VAL A 37 8.42 -6.57 11.68
CA VAL A 37 7.74 -7.06 12.88
C VAL A 37 6.75 -8.15 12.47
N LEU A 38 6.88 -9.35 13.05
CA LEU A 38 5.95 -10.45 12.85
C LEU A 38 4.89 -10.47 13.95
N GLN A 39 3.66 -10.84 13.59
CA GLN A 39 2.54 -10.92 14.52
C GLN A 39 2.77 -11.98 15.61
N ALA A 40 2.70 -11.57 16.87
CA ALA A 40 2.77 -12.42 18.05
C ALA A 40 1.44 -13.13 18.32
N SER A 41 1.49 -14.18 19.14
CA SER A 41 0.31 -14.87 19.69
C SER A 41 -0.66 -15.46 18.65
N ALA A 42 -0.22 -15.57 17.39
CA ALA A 42 -0.93 -16.21 16.31
C ALA A 42 0.06 -17.03 15.47
N PRO A 43 -0.39 -18.11 14.80
CA PRO A 43 0.44 -18.82 13.84
C PRO A 43 1.02 -17.85 12.80
N ILE A 44 2.32 -17.98 12.49
CA ILE A 44 3.03 -17.05 11.59
C ILE A 44 3.06 -17.66 10.17
N PRO A 45 2.30 -17.12 9.21
CA PRO A 45 2.41 -17.57 7.82
C PRO A 45 3.68 -17.00 7.21
N VAL A 46 4.48 -17.87 6.60
CA VAL A 46 5.61 -17.45 5.75
C VAL A 46 5.36 -18.02 4.37
N TYR A 47 5.43 -17.17 3.35
CA TYR A 47 5.06 -17.52 1.99
C TYR A 47 5.93 -16.75 1.00
N GLY A 48 5.97 -17.24 -0.23
CA GLY A 48 6.75 -16.64 -1.29
C GLY A 48 6.62 -17.41 -2.59
N THR A 49 7.59 -17.22 -3.47
CA THR A 49 7.69 -17.92 -4.74
C THR A 49 8.97 -18.73 -4.83
N ALA A 50 8.93 -19.80 -5.60
CA ALA A 50 10.04 -20.67 -5.98
C ALA A 50 9.67 -21.35 -7.31
N GLU A 51 10.53 -22.20 -7.84
CA GLU A 51 10.13 -23.06 -8.95
C GLU A 51 9.02 -24.04 -8.55
N PRO A 52 8.12 -24.40 -9.49
CA PRO A 52 7.20 -25.49 -9.28
C PRO A 52 7.91 -26.77 -8.80
N ASP A 53 7.27 -27.46 -7.85
CA ASP A 53 7.76 -28.67 -7.19
C ASP A 53 9.06 -28.51 -6.37
N GLU A 54 9.57 -27.28 -6.21
CA GLU A 54 10.74 -27.02 -5.36
C GLU A 54 10.40 -27.16 -3.88
N LYS A 55 11.22 -27.91 -3.15
CA LYS A 55 11.15 -27.99 -1.69
C LYS A 55 11.82 -26.78 -1.05
N VAL A 56 11.05 -25.98 -0.33
CA VAL A 56 11.49 -24.81 0.43
C VAL A 56 11.53 -25.15 1.91
N THR A 57 12.61 -24.76 2.59
CA THR A 57 12.79 -24.91 4.04
C THR A 57 12.86 -23.55 4.70
N VAL A 58 12.00 -23.32 5.70
CA VAL A 58 11.90 -22.08 6.46
C VAL A 58 12.34 -22.34 7.89
N SER A 59 13.23 -21.51 8.42
CA SER A 59 13.71 -21.56 9.79
C SER A 59 13.58 -20.20 10.46
N PHE A 60 12.99 -20.16 11.67
CA PHE A 60 12.85 -18.95 12.46
C PHE A 60 12.91 -19.32 13.94
N LYS A 61 13.84 -18.70 14.68
CA LYS A 61 14.16 -19.09 16.07
C LYS A 61 14.39 -20.61 16.17
N ASN A 62 13.66 -21.30 17.04
CA ASN A 62 13.76 -22.75 17.25
C ASN A 62 12.82 -23.56 16.35
N GLN A 63 12.19 -22.93 15.35
CA GLN A 63 11.22 -23.56 14.48
C GLN A 63 11.82 -23.82 13.10
N LYS A 64 11.43 -24.96 12.52
CA LYS A 64 11.75 -25.33 11.14
C LYS A 64 10.51 -25.94 10.49
N ALA A 65 10.17 -25.47 9.30
CA ALA A 65 9.06 -25.98 8.50
C ALA A 65 9.47 -26.11 7.03
N THR A 66 8.77 -26.97 6.29
CA THR A 66 9.02 -27.17 4.86
C THR A 66 7.73 -27.12 4.08
N ALA A 67 7.78 -26.57 2.87
CA ALA A 67 6.70 -26.62 1.89
C ALA A 67 7.28 -27.01 0.53
N THR A 68 6.39 -27.45 -0.36
CA THR A 68 6.70 -27.61 -1.78
C THR A 68 5.94 -26.54 -2.54
N ALA A 69 6.60 -25.84 -3.45
CA ALA A 69 5.94 -24.87 -4.31
C ALA A 69 4.98 -25.54 -5.28
N ASP A 70 3.80 -24.94 -5.44
CA ASP A 70 2.75 -25.45 -6.32
C ASP A 70 3.09 -25.24 -7.81
N ALA A 71 2.19 -25.68 -8.69
CA ALA A 71 2.36 -25.52 -10.15
C ALA A 71 2.48 -24.06 -10.61
N THR A 72 2.08 -23.08 -9.77
CA THR A 72 2.23 -21.64 -10.03
C THR A 72 3.49 -21.05 -9.39
N GLY A 73 4.32 -21.88 -8.76
CA GLY A 73 5.54 -21.49 -8.05
C GLY A 73 5.27 -20.93 -6.66
N LYS A 74 4.03 -20.94 -6.14
CA LYS A 74 3.72 -20.38 -4.81
C LYS A 74 3.93 -21.43 -3.74
N TRP A 75 4.50 -21.02 -2.61
CA TRP A 75 4.64 -21.88 -1.43
C TRP A 75 4.23 -21.12 -0.17
N ARG A 76 3.81 -21.87 0.85
CA ARG A 76 3.48 -21.34 2.17
C ARG A 76 3.76 -22.38 3.24
N VAL A 77 4.38 -21.95 4.33
CA VAL A 77 4.45 -22.69 5.59
C VAL A 77 3.68 -21.95 6.68
N GLN A 78 3.30 -22.68 7.71
CA GLN A 78 2.70 -22.12 8.91
C GLN A 78 3.62 -22.44 10.10
N LEU A 79 4.30 -21.43 10.62
CA LEU A 79 5.07 -21.56 11.86
C LEU A 79 4.12 -21.42 13.06
N LYS A 80 4.50 -22.01 14.19
CA LYS A 80 3.76 -21.90 15.46
C LYS A 80 3.83 -20.46 15.97
N ALA A 81 2.84 -20.10 16.76
CA ALA A 81 2.79 -18.80 17.42
C ALA A 81 4.02 -18.56 18.29
N GLU A 82 4.53 -17.34 18.24
CA GLU A 82 5.63 -16.85 19.06
C GLU A 82 5.10 -15.85 20.10
N LYS A 83 5.75 -15.82 21.26
CA LYS A 83 5.49 -14.76 22.25
C LYS A 83 6.09 -13.43 21.75
N PRO A 84 5.51 -12.28 22.14
CA PRO A 84 6.14 -10.99 21.88
C PRO A 84 7.59 -10.97 22.39
N SER A 85 8.49 -10.38 21.61
CA SER A 85 9.91 -10.34 21.92
C SER A 85 10.60 -9.20 21.16
N GLU A 86 11.31 -8.36 21.91
CA GLU A 86 12.21 -7.32 21.40
C GLU A 86 13.61 -7.87 21.03
N THR A 87 13.84 -9.18 21.18
CA THR A 87 15.10 -9.81 20.78
C THR A 87 15.12 -10.04 19.27
N PRO A 88 16.05 -9.42 18.53
CA PRO A 88 16.16 -9.62 17.10
C PRO A 88 16.39 -11.08 16.73
N ALA A 89 15.63 -11.56 15.74
CA ALA A 89 15.77 -12.90 15.17
C ALA A 89 16.02 -12.83 13.66
N THR A 90 16.48 -13.94 13.08
CA THR A 90 16.64 -14.09 11.62
C THR A 90 15.67 -15.15 11.13
N LEU A 91 14.93 -14.83 10.07
CA LEU A 91 14.16 -15.78 9.27
C LEU A 91 15.02 -16.20 8.08
N THR A 92 15.26 -17.50 7.96
CA THR A 92 16.04 -18.06 6.85
C THR A 92 15.13 -18.93 5.99
N VAL A 93 15.11 -18.68 4.69
CA VAL A 93 14.37 -19.45 3.69
C VAL A 93 15.36 -20.03 2.69
N SER A 94 15.49 -21.34 2.69
CA SER A 94 16.39 -22.08 1.81
C SER A 94 15.61 -22.83 0.73
N GLY A 95 15.93 -22.53 -0.52
CA GLY A 95 15.54 -23.32 -1.68
C GLY A 95 16.62 -24.31 -2.09
N ALA A 96 16.47 -24.86 -3.29
CA ALA A 96 17.43 -25.75 -3.91
C ALA A 96 18.71 -25.02 -4.37
N LYS A 97 18.59 -23.74 -4.75
CA LYS A 97 19.69 -22.95 -5.34
C LYS A 97 20.20 -21.82 -4.47
N ASN A 98 19.31 -21.16 -3.75
CA ASN A 98 19.62 -19.97 -2.98
C ASN A 98 19.09 -20.08 -1.54
N THR A 99 19.55 -19.16 -0.70
CA THR A 99 19.01 -18.95 0.64
C THR A 99 18.81 -17.45 0.84
N VAL A 100 17.60 -17.08 1.26
CA VAL A 100 17.23 -15.71 1.63
C VAL A 100 17.23 -15.63 3.16
N ALA A 101 17.85 -14.59 3.70
CA ALA A 101 17.84 -14.31 5.13
C ALA A 101 17.26 -12.92 5.37
N VAL A 102 16.23 -12.85 6.21
CA VAL A 102 15.61 -11.62 6.69
C VAL A 102 16.00 -11.42 8.14
N LYS A 103 16.72 -10.34 8.40
CA LYS A 103 17.42 -10.07 9.65
C LYS A 103 16.66 -9.04 10.49
N ASP A 104 17.09 -8.93 11.74
CA ASP A 104 16.54 -7.98 12.70
C ASP A 104 15.01 -8.09 12.83
N ILE A 105 14.45 -9.29 12.86
CA ILE A 105 12.99 -9.46 12.99
C ILE A 105 12.61 -9.37 14.47
N LEU A 106 11.60 -8.55 14.78
CA LEU A 106 10.92 -8.56 16.07
C LEU A 106 9.59 -9.32 15.99
N VAL A 107 9.09 -9.76 17.15
CA VAL A 107 7.78 -10.40 17.26
C VAL A 107 6.90 -9.54 18.17
N GLY A 108 5.77 -9.05 17.67
CA GLY A 108 4.94 -8.08 18.39
C GLY A 108 3.56 -7.92 17.78
N GLU A 109 2.96 -6.74 17.93
CA GLU A 109 1.66 -6.44 17.29
C GLU A 109 1.89 -5.74 15.94
N VAL A 110 1.14 -6.14 14.92
CA VAL A 110 1.20 -5.53 13.60
C VAL A 110 -0.14 -4.87 13.28
N TRP A 111 -0.08 -3.59 12.91
CA TRP A 111 -1.24 -2.76 12.65
C TRP A 111 -1.15 -2.16 11.25
N VAL A 112 -2.28 -2.07 10.55
CA VAL A 112 -2.37 -1.40 9.26
C VAL A 112 -2.97 -0.01 9.48
N CYS A 113 -2.29 1.03 9.01
CA CYS A 113 -2.82 2.38 8.97
C CYS A 113 -3.05 2.81 7.52
N SER A 114 -4.30 3.10 7.18
CA SER A 114 -4.76 3.34 5.80
C SER A 114 -5.73 4.52 5.74
N GLY A 115 -6.11 4.92 4.53
CA GLY A 115 -7.01 6.05 4.27
C GLY A 115 -6.35 7.08 3.35
N GLN A 116 -6.60 8.36 3.61
CA GLN A 116 -6.16 9.48 2.77
C GLN A 116 -5.17 10.42 3.49
N SER A 117 -5.13 11.69 3.08
CA SER A 117 -4.15 12.71 3.49
C SER A 117 -4.00 12.89 4.99
N ASN A 118 -5.08 12.77 5.76
CA ASN A 118 -5.01 12.89 7.23
C ASN A 118 -4.27 11.73 7.89
N MET A 119 -4.36 10.52 7.32
CA MET A 119 -3.52 9.39 7.75
C MET A 119 -2.12 9.48 7.16
N GLU A 120 -1.98 10.07 5.96
CA GLU A 120 -0.69 10.27 5.32
C GLU A 120 0.15 11.35 5.98
N TRP A 121 -0.49 12.27 6.69
CA TRP A 121 0.13 13.45 7.29
C TRP A 121 1.40 13.08 8.04
N SER A 122 2.53 13.67 7.64
CA SER A 122 3.83 13.30 8.19
C SER A 122 3.99 13.81 9.63
N LEU A 123 4.80 13.10 10.43
CA LEU A 123 5.13 13.53 11.77
C LEU A 123 5.84 14.89 11.76
N TRP A 124 6.72 15.18 10.80
CA TRP A 124 7.33 16.52 10.67
C TRP A 124 6.30 17.65 10.54
N SER A 125 5.17 17.37 9.89
CA SER A 125 4.11 18.35 9.64
C SER A 125 3.09 18.43 10.77
N ALA A 126 3.19 17.59 11.79
CA ALA A 126 2.31 17.63 12.95
C ALA A 126 2.68 18.77 13.91
N GLU A 127 1.73 19.20 14.73
CA GLU A 127 2.00 20.13 15.82
C GLU A 127 3.05 19.53 16.77
N ASN A 128 4.11 20.29 17.08
CA ASN A 128 5.30 19.83 17.82
C ASN A 128 6.06 18.63 17.20
N GLY A 129 5.75 18.30 15.95
CA GLY A 129 6.25 17.11 15.25
C GLY A 129 7.75 17.06 15.05
N GLU A 130 8.41 18.21 14.83
CA GLU A 130 9.87 18.28 14.68
C GLU A 130 10.60 17.87 15.98
N ALA A 131 10.13 18.36 17.13
CA ALA A 131 10.71 18.01 18.42
C ALA A 131 10.48 16.54 18.74
N GLU A 132 9.27 16.03 18.46
CA GLU A 132 8.93 14.62 18.65
C GLU A 132 9.80 13.71 17.77
N ALA A 133 9.92 14.02 16.48
CA ALA A 133 10.74 13.26 15.55
C ALA A 133 12.22 13.22 16.00
N LYS A 134 12.79 14.36 16.41
CA LYS A 134 14.17 14.43 16.92
C LYS A 134 14.39 13.64 18.22
N ALA A 135 13.35 13.52 19.05
CA ALA A 135 13.40 12.77 20.31
C ALA A 135 13.10 11.27 20.13
N ALA A 136 12.62 10.83 18.96
CA ALA A 136 12.26 9.45 18.71
C ALA A 136 13.47 8.52 18.91
N ASN A 137 13.34 7.54 19.80
CA ASN A 137 14.39 6.56 20.08
C ASN A 137 13.78 5.24 20.59
N ASP A 138 12.91 4.63 19.77
CA ASP A 138 12.29 3.35 20.10
C ASP A 138 12.50 2.36 18.94
N PRO A 139 13.55 1.52 18.99
CA PRO A 139 13.85 0.57 17.93
C PRO A 139 12.79 -0.53 17.78
N ALA A 140 11.90 -0.70 18.76
CA ALA A 140 10.81 -1.68 18.73
C ALA A 140 9.48 -1.07 18.21
N LEU A 141 9.43 0.23 17.93
CA LEU A 141 8.42 0.86 17.09
C LEU A 141 8.97 0.92 15.66
N ARG A 142 8.33 0.22 14.73
CA ARG A 142 8.77 0.18 13.34
C ARG A 142 7.63 0.44 12.38
N MET A 143 7.89 1.13 11.28
CA MET A 143 6.90 1.43 10.26
C MET A 143 7.42 1.01 8.88
N PHE A 144 6.57 0.35 8.11
CA PHE A 144 6.76 0.11 6.68
C PHE A 144 5.81 1.00 5.90
N THR A 145 6.35 1.90 5.10
CA THR A 145 5.55 2.75 4.21
C THR A 145 5.46 2.12 2.84
N VAL A 146 4.24 1.80 2.41
CA VAL A 146 3.97 1.22 1.09
C VAL A 146 4.13 2.30 0.01
N PRO A 147 4.94 2.05 -1.05
CA PRO A 147 5.05 3.00 -2.16
C PRO A 147 3.72 3.22 -2.85
N LYS A 148 3.48 4.47 -3.24
CA LYS A 148 2.29 4.86 -3.99
C LYS A 148 2.46 4.44 -5.45
N ARG A 149 1.71 3.42 -5.86
CA ARG A 149 1.67 2.97 -7.25
C ARG A 149 0.22 2.78 -7.69
N PRO A 150 -0.26 3.52 -8.70
CA PRO A 150 -1.60 3.32 -9.22
C PRO A 150 -1.62 2.04 -10.03
N LEU A 151 -2.56 1.14 -9.71
CA LEU A 151 -2.69 -0.12 -10.43
C LEU A 151 -4.16 -0.40 -10.76
N PRO A 152 -4.50 -0.62 -12.04
CA PRO A 152 -5.86 -0.98 -12.41
C PRO A 152 -6.22 -2.41 -11.97
N LYS A 153 -5.22 -3.22 -11.58
CA LYS A 153 -5.38 -4.59 -11.10
C LYS A 153 -4.48 -4.83 -9.88
N PRO A 154 -4.91 -5.65 -8.90
CA PRO A 154 -4.08 -5.99 -7.76
C PRO A 154 -2.72 -6.58 -8.20
N ALA A 155 -1.62 -6.03 -7.68
CA ALA A 155 -0.32 -6.66 -7.79
C ALA A 155 -0.18 -7.80 -6.77
N THR A 156 0.72 -8.74 -7.06
CA THR A 156 1.05 -9.85 -6.16
C THR A 156 2.11 -9.50 -5.13
N ASP A 157 2.84 -8.38 -5.32
CA ASP A 157 3.85 -7.86 -4.40
C ASP A 157 4.08 -6.34 -4.59
N LEU A 158 4.85 -5.74 -3.69
CA LEU A 158 5.29 -4.34 -3.72
C LEU A 158 6.62 -4.20 -4.47
N ASP A 159 6.79 -3.08 -5.17
CA ASP A 159 8.00 -2.73 -5.92
C ASP A 159 9.02 -1.93 -5.08
N GLY A 160 8.74 -1.70 -3.80
CA GLY A 160 9.62 -1.00 -2.87
C GLY A 160 9.05 -0.88 -1.46
N GLY A 161 9.58 0.08 -0.71
CA GLY A 161 9.28 0.28 0.72
C GLY A 161 10.22 -0.50 1.62
N GLU A 162 10.40 -0.06 2.85
CA GLU A 162 11.29 -0.70 3.82
C GLU A 162 10.77 -0.49 5.23
N TRP A 163 11.10 -1.43 6.13
CA TRP A 163 10.83 -1.27 7.55
C TRP A 163 11.87 -0.34 8.16
N GLN A 164 11.41 0.73 8.78
CA GLN A 164 12.25 1.68 9.50
C GLN A 164 11.85 1.70 10.97
N SER A 165 12.84 1.71 11.86
CA SER A 165 12.60 1.95 13.29
C SER A 165 12.32 3.43 13.58
N ALA A 166 11.66 3.72 14.69
CA ALA A 166 11.51 5.08 15.18
C ALA A 166 12.83 5.61 15.74
N ALA A 167 13.54 6.36 14.91
CA ALA A 167 14.80 7.03 15.24
C ALA A 167 14.75 8.49 14.75
N PRO A 168 15.67 9.37 15.20
CA PRO A 168 15.63 10.78 14.82
C PRO A 168 15.75 11.02 13.31
N SER A 169 16.42 10.11 12.59
CA SER A 169 16.63 10.18 11.15
C SER A 169 15.45 9.66 10.30
N THR A 170 14.49 8.95 10.90
CA THR A 170 13.43 8.23 10.16
C THR A 170 12.03 8.65 10.60
N ALA A 171 11.82 8.87 11.91
CA ALA A 171 10.49 9.02 12.51
C ALA A 171 9.70 10.20 11.94
N GLY A 172 10.37 11.27 11.51
CA GLY A 172 9.66 12.44 10.98
C GLY A 172 8.90 12.16 9.68
N GLY A 173 9.33 11.17 8.89
CA GLY A 173 8.66 10.75 7.66
C GLY A 173 7.50 9.78 7.88
N PHE A 174 7.28 9.32 9.11
CA PHE A 174 6.17 8.43 9.44
C PHE A 174 4.84 9.18 9.39
N SER A 175 3.76 8.45 9.19
CA SER A 175 2.41 8.94 9.51
C SER A 175 2.38 9.43 10.95
N ALA A 176 1.99 10.69 11.18
CA ALA A 176 1.86 11.27 12.52
C ALA A 176 0.85 10.47 13.36
N VAL A 177 -0.33 10.18 12.80
CA VAL A 177 -1.37 9.39 13.45
C VAL A 177 -0.86 7.98 13.75
N GLY A 178 -0.23 7.33 12.77
CA GLY A 178 0.35 5.99 12.94
C GLY A 178 1.45 5.95 14.00
N TYR A 179 2.31 6.97 14.04
CA TYR A 179 3.39 7.08 15.02
C TYR A 179 2.86 7.26 16.43
N TYR A 180 1.98 8.24 16.67
CA TYR A 180 1.46 8.51 18.02
C TYR A 180 0.61 7.35 18.54
N PHE A 181 -0.17 6.70 17.67
CA PHE A 181 -0.88 5.46 18.01
C PHE A 181 0.10 4.36 18.43
N ALA A 182 1.13 4.10 17.63
CA ALA A 182 2.13 3.09 17.93
C ALA A 182 2.93 3.41 19.21
N LYS A 183 3.27 4.69 19.43
CA LYS A 183 3.94 5.16 20.66
C LYS A 183 3.08 4.90 21.90
N ALA A 184 1.79 5.24 21.86
CA ALA A 184 0.87 4.96 22.95
C ALA A 184 0.75 3.44 23.24
N LEU A 185 0.74 2.61 22.19
CA LEU A 185 0.78 1.15 22.34
C LEU A 185 2.10 0.66 22.94
N ARG A 186 3.25 1.18 22.49
CA ARG A 186 4.56 0.87 23.09
C ARG A 186 4.61 1.21 24.57
N GLU A 187 4.07 2.37 24.95
CA GLU A 187 4.04 2.82 26.35
C GLU A 187 3.18 1.91 27.25
N THR A 188 2.04 1.44 26.75
CA THR A 188 1.05 0.69 27.55
C THR A 188 1.23 -0.83 27.47
N ARG A 189 1.58 -1.37 26.30
CA ARG A 189 1.66 -2.81 26.05
C ARG A 189 3.06 -3.39 26.25
N LYS A 190 4.10 -2.56 26.12
CA LYS A 190 5.52 -2.97 26.26
C LYS A 190 5.91 -4.16 25.36
N VAL A 191 5.38 -4.19 24.13
CA VAL A 191 5.71 -5.18 23.08
C VAL A 191 6.11 -4.47 21.79
N PRO A 192 6.90 -5.07 20.88
CA PRO A 192 7.18 -4.43 19.59
C PRO A 192 5.91 -4.08 18.84
N ILE A 193 5.90 -2.93 18.17
CA ILE A 193 4.77 -2.46 17.35
C ILE A 193 5.27 -2.24 15.93
N GLY A 194 4.70 -2.97 14.97
CA GLY A 194 4.90 -2.79 13.55
C GLY A 194 3.70 -2.08 12.92
N MET A 195 3.92 -0.96 12.26
CA MET A 195 2.92 -0.24 11.49
C MET A 195 3.12 -0.47 10.01
N ILE A 196 2.06 -0.85 9.28
CA ILE A 196 2.06 -0.91 7.82
C ILE A 196 1.24 0.29 7.32
N HIS A 197 1.95 1.30 6.82
CA HIS A 197 1.38 2.55 6.34
C HIS A 197 1.04 2.46 4.86
N THR A 198 -0.25 2.56 4.56
CA THR A 198 -0.80 2.35 3.22
C THR A 198 -1.63 3.53 2.71
N SER A 199 -1.75 4.62 3.47
CA SER A 199 -2.64 5.71 3.07
C SER A 199 -2.16 6.47 1.84
N TRP A 200 -3.10 7.02 1.08
CA TRP A 200 -2.80 7.86 -0.07
C TRP A 200 -3.79 9.03 -0.15
N GLY A 201 -3.31 10.24 0.10
CA GLY A 201 -4.06 11.49 0.01
C GLY A 201 -4.62 11.77 -1.38
N GLY A 202 -5.80 12.37 -1.41
CA GLY A 202 -6.54 12.65 -2.64
C GLY A 202 -7.18 11.43 -3.30
N THR A 203 -7.08 10.23 -2.69
CA THR A 203 -7.79 9.05 -3.21
C THR A 203 -9.18 8.94 -2.60
N ARG A 204 -10.17 8.73 -3.47
CA ARG A 204 -11.58 8.49 -3.09
C ARG A 204 -11.80 7.00 -2.77
N ILE A 205 -12.87 6.67 -2.04
CA ILE A 205 -13.13 5.30 -1.53
C ILE A 205 -13.25 4.23 -2.63
N GLN A 206 -13.64 4.59 -3.86
CA GLN A 206 -13.69 3.65 -4.98
C GLN A 206 -12.32 3.08 -5.35
N ALA A 207 -11.22 3.80 -5.12
CA ALA A 207 -9.87 3.28 -5.35
C ALA A 207 -9.50 2.17 -4.36
N TRP A 208 -10.19 2.10 -3.21
CA TRP A 208 -9.97 1.13 -2.13
C TRP A 208 -11.02 0.03 -2.08
N THR A 209 -12.00 0.08 -2.99
CA THR A 209 -13.11 -0.87 -3.03
C THR A 209 -12.93 -1.81 -4.21
N SER A 210 -13.15 -3.11 -3.99
CA SER A 210 -13.02 -4.08 -5.09
C SER A 210 -13.97 -3.74 -6.25
N ARG A 211 -13.51 -3.92 -7.49
CA ARG A 211 -14.33 -3.67 -8.69
C ARG A 211 -15.65 -4.44 -8.64
N ALA A 212 -15.61 -5.70 -8.18
CA ALA A 212 -16.79 -6.54 -8.04
C ALA A 212 -17.80 -5.93 -7.05
N THR A 213 -17.32 -5.41 -5.92
CA THR A 213 -18.15 -4.73 -4.92
C THR A 213 -18.78 -3.46 -5.50
N LEU A 214 -18.01 -2.61 -6.19
CA LEU A 214 -18.54 -1.38 -6.80
C LEU A 214 -19.62 -1.68 -7.84
N LEU A 215 -19.42 -2.70 -8.68
CA LEU A 215 -20.45 -3.12 -9.64
C LEU A 215 -21.73 -3.63 -8.95
N ALA A 216 -21.59 -4.34 -7.83
CA ALA A 216 -22.73 -4.86 -7.06
C ALA A 216 -23.56 -3.76 -6.38
N THR A 217 -22.97 -2.59 -6.07
CA THR A 217 -23.71 -1.45 -5.52
C THR A 217 -24.45 -0.63 -6.58
N GLY A 218 -24.25 -0.93 -7.87
CA GLY A 218 -24.76 -0.12 -8.98
C GLY A 218 -23.89 1.08 -9.34
N PHE A 219 -22.63 1.13 -8.86
CA PHE A 219 -21.71 2.22 -9.19
C PHE A 219 -21.54 2.32 -10.72
N PRO A 220 -21.54 3.54 -11.31
CA PRO A 220 -21.56 3.69 -12.76
C PRO A 220 -20.35 3.04 -13.45
N LYS A 221 -20.61 2.14 -14.41
CA LYS A 221 -19.55 1.44 -15.15
C LYS A 221 -18.62 2.38 -15.91
N SER A 222 -19.14 3.53 -16.37
CA SER A 222 -18.35 4.57 -17.04
C SER A 222 -17.27 5.15 -16.13
N GLU A 223 -17.56 5.32 -14.84
CA GLU A 223 -16.58 5.81 -13.85
C GLU A 223 -15.50 4.76 -13.58
N LEU A 224 -15.88 3.48 -13.51
CA LEU A 224 -14.91 2.40 -13.34
C LEU A 224 -13.97 2.26 -14.53
N ALA A 225 -14.45 2.55 -15.74
CA ALA A 225 -13.61 2.51 -16.96
C ALA A 225 -12.51 3.58 -16.94
N LEU A 226 -12.72 4.72 -16.25
CA LEU A 226 -11.68 5.74 -16.08
C LEU A 226 -10.50 5.23 -15.24
N LEU A 227 -10.77 4.33 -14.28
CA LEU A 227 -9.72 3.69 -13.47
C LEU A 227 -8.84 2.74 -14.28
N ASP A 228 -9.36 2.21 -15.40
CA ASP A 228 -8.63 1.29 -16.29
C ASP A 228 -7.71 2.04 -17.27
N ALA A 229 -7.83 3.36 -17.38
CA ALA A 229 -7.08 4.20 -18.30
C ALA A 229 -6.49 5.45 -17.59
N PRO A 230 -5.56 5.27 -16.62
CA PRO A 230 -4.99 6.40 -15.87
C PRO A 230 -4.27 7.42 -16.78
N ASP A 231 -3.74 6.96 -17.91
CA ASP A 231 -3.03 7.75 -18.92
C ASP A 231 -3.96 8.29 -20.02
N ASN A 232 -5.28 8.22 -19.87
CA ASN A 232 -6.22 8.84 -20.80
C ASN A 232 -5.87 10.34 -20.96
N PRO A 233 -5.54 10.82 -22.18
CA PRO A 233 -5.13 12.21 -22.40
C PRO A 233 -6.20 13.24 -22.00
N GLU A 234 -7.48 12.96 -22.20
CA GLU A 234 -8.57 13.86 -21.83
C GLU A 234 -8.68 13.99 -20.31
N GLU A 235 -8.62 12.86 -19.60
CA GLU A 235 -8.63 12.87 -18.13
C GLU A 235 -7.36 13.49 -17.57
N LYS A 236 -6.20 13.26 -18.20
CA LYS A 236 -4.97 13.96 -17.83
C LYS A 236 -5.12 15.47 -17.99
N ALA A 237 -5.65 15.94 -19.11
CA ALA A 237 -5.86 17.37 -19.34
C ALA A 237 -6.82 17.99 -18.31
N LYS A 238 -7.89 17.27 -17.92
CA LYS A 238 -8.78 17.71 -16.84
C LYS A 238 -8.06 17.83 -15.50
N ARG A 239 -7.23 16.84 -15.14
CA ARG A 239 -6.42 16.87 -13.91
C ARG A 239 -5.40 18.02 -13.92
N ASP A 240 -4.71 18.21 -15.04
CA ASP A 240 -3.73 19.29 -15.21
C ASP A 240 -4.44 20.66 -15.05
N ALA A 241 -5.60 20.86 -15.69
CA ALA A 241 -6.38 22.09 -15.56
C ALA A 241 -6.94 22.32 -14.14
N ALA A 242 -7.35 21.25 -13.44
CA ALA A 242 -7.76 21.34 -12.04
C ALA A 242 -6.59 21.73 -11.14
N GLN A 243 -5.39 21.20 -11.39
CA GLN A 243 -4.17 21.57 -10.67
C GLN A 243 -3.80 23.04 -10.90
N GLU A 244 -3.85 23.52 -12.15
CA GLU A 244 -3.61 24.93 -12.46
C GLU A 244 -4.59 25.86 -11.73
N ARG A 245 -5.87 25.48 -11.67
CA ARG A 245 -6.89 26.22 -10.91
C ARG A 245 -6.57 26.23 -9.41
N TYR A 246 -6.21 25.08 -8.85
CA TYR A 246 -5.83 24.95 -7.44
C TYR A 246 -4.62 25.82 -7.12
N ASP A 247 -3.57 25.79 -7.94
CA ASP A 247 -2.34 26.56 -7.74
C ASP A 247 -2.62 28.07 -7.79
N ALA A 248 -3.46 28.51 -8.73
CA ALA A 248 -3.91 29.90 -8.82
C ALA A 248 -4.71 30.32 -7.58
N GLN A 249 -5.65 29.50 -7.11
CA GLN A 249 -6.42 29.74 -5.89
C GLN A 249 -5.53 29.79 -4.65
N LEU A 250 -4.55 28.89 -4.53
CA LEU A 250 -3.60 28.85 -3.43
C LEU A 250 -2.68 30.08 -3.43
N ALA A 251 -2.22 30.52 -4.60
CA ALA A 251 -1.43 31.74 -4.75
C ALA A 251 -2.23 32.99 -4.34
N ALA A 252 -3.48 33.10 -4.81
CA ALA A 252 -4.38 34.19 -4.43
C ALA A 252 -4.67 34.18 -2.91
N TYR A 253 -4.91 33.01 -2.33
CA TYR A 253 -5.11 32.84 -0.90
C TYR A 253 -3.89 33.30 -0.09
N LYS A 254 -2.67 32.87 -0.48
CA LYS A 254 -1.42 33.31 0.17
C LYS A 254 -1.21 34.83 0.05
N ALA A 255 -1.52 35.40 -1.12
CA ALA A 255 -1.42 36.84 -1.35
C ALA A 255 -2.43 37.65 -0.54
N ALA A 256 -3.63 37.12 -0.30
CA ALA A 256 -4.67 37.77 0.48
C ALA A 256 -4.35 37.85 1.98
N GLY A 257 -3.32 37.14 2.47
CA GLY A 257 -2.93 37.15 3.89
C GLY A 257 -4.03 36.68 4.85
N SER A 258 -5.07 36.02 4.32
CA SER A 258 -6.22 35.59 5.10
C SER A 258 -5.84 34.33 5.88
N PRO A 259 -6.13 34.25 7.19
CA PRO A 259 -5.93 33.02 7.94
C PRO A 259 -6.80 31.90 7.37
N GLN A 260 -6.28 30.68 7.39
CA GLN A 260 -7.00 29.50 6.94
C GLN A 260 -8.28 29.37 7.74
N GLY A 261 -9.44 29.32 7.09
CA GLY A 261 -10.74 29.26 7.76
C GLY A 261 -11.54 30.56 7.78
N ASN A 262 -11.01 31.70 7.29
CA ASN A 262 -11.83 32.90 7.06
C ASN A 262 -12.55 32.82 5.71
N TYR A 263 -13.34 31.77 5.56
CA TYR A 263 -14.30 31.67 4.47
C TYR A 263 -15.53 32.48 4.91
N ASP A 264 -16.10 33.30 4.03
CA ASP A 264 -17.53 33.66 4.13
C ASP A 264 -18.35 32.38 3.85
N ASP A 265 -18.11 31.33 4.64
CA ASP A 265 -18.76 30.04 4.53
C ASP A 265 -20.18 30.21 5.07
N PRO A 266 -21.22 30.01 4.24
CA PRO A 266 -22.59 30.00 4.73
C PRO A 266 -22.78 29.03 5.91
N GLY A 267 -21.96 27.98 5.99
CA GLY A 267 -21.82 27.00 7.07
C GLY A 267 -21.47 27.59 8.44
N VAL A 268 -20.87 28.78 8.51
CA VAL A 268 -20.60 29.49 9.77
C VAL A 268 -21.65 30.55 10.12
N ALA A 269 -22.58 30.84 9.19
CA ALA A 269 -23.70 31.73 9.45
C ALA A 269 -24.64 31.15 10.52
N ALA A 270 -25.39 32.01 11.20
CA ALA A 270 -26.28 31.60 12.28
C ALA A 270 -27.28 30.51 11.86
N VAL A 271 -27.76 30.57 10.61
CA VAL A 271 -28.68 29.57 10.03
C VAL A 271 -28.04 28.20 9.87
N ALA A 272 -26.76 28.12 9.50
CA ALA A 272 -26.09 26.83 9.32
C ALA A 272 -25.74 26.15 10.64
N LYS A 273 -25.64 26.92 11.73
CA LYS A 273 -25.52 26.36 13.09
C LYS A 273 -26.74 25.53 13.49
N GLU A 274 -27.86 25.61 12.77
CA GLU A 274 -29.05 24.81 13.06
C GLU A 274 -29.15 23.54 12.20
N TRP A 275 -28.33 23.37 11.16
CA TRP A 275 -28.41 22.21 10.23
C TRP A 275 -28.22 20.85 10.91
N HIS A 276 -27.49 20.81 12.04
CA HIS A 276 -27.26 19.59 12.80
C HIS A 276 -28.43 19.20 13.72
N THR A 277 -29.43 20.08 13.88
CA THR A 277 -30.56 19.83 14.77
C THR A 277 -31.56 18.88 14.11
N ALA A 278 -32.14 17.98 14.90
CA ALA A 278 -33.15 17.03 14.39
C ALA A 278 -34.45 17.70 13.91
N THR A 279 -34.63 18.99 14.21
CA THR A 279 -35.82 19.79 13.85
C THR A 279 -35.61 20.67 12.63
N TRP A 280 -34.41 20.69 12.06
CA TRP A 280 -34.12 21.47 10.87
C TRP A 280 -34.97 20.97 9.68
N ASN A 281 -35.59 21.90 8.94
CA ASN A 281 -36.37 21.56 7.75
C ASN A 281 -35.49 21.62 6.50
N ASP A 282 -35.04 20.47 6.03
CA ASP A 282 -34.21 20.29 4.85
C ASP A 282 -35.02 19.96 3.58
N ALA A 283 -36.36 20.06 3.61
CA ALA A 283 -37.21 19.68 2.47
C ALA A 283 -36.97 20.47 1.17
N ALA A 284 -36.27 21.60 1.25
CA ALA A 284 -35.88 22.41 0.09
C ALA A 284 -34.54 21.97 -0.53
N TRP A 285 -33.81 21.04 0.09
CA TRP A 285 -32.50 20.59 -0.41
C TRP A 285 -32.67 19.70 -1.64
N GLY A 286 -31.76 19.87 -2.61
CA GLY A 286 -31.68 18.99 -3.76
C GLY A 286 -31.35 17.55 -3.34
N THR A 287 -31.93 16.56 -4.03
CA THR A 287 -31.64 15.15 -3.78
C THR A 287 -30.53 14.66 -4.70
N VAL A 288 -29.46 14.12 -4.13
CA VAL A 288 -28.40 13.44 -4.88
C VAL A 288 -28.68 11.94 -4.90
N ALA A 289 -28.74 11.35 -6.09
CA ALA A 289 -28.85 9.90 -6.23
C ALA A 289 -27.49 9.23 -5.96
N ALA A 290 -27.49 8.19 -5.12
CA ALA A 290 -26.32 7.37 -4.83
C ALA A 290 -26.53 5.90 -5.25
N PRO A 291 -25.48 5.19 -5.69
CA PRO A 291 -24.10 5.67 -5.84
C PRO A 291 -23.88 6.50 -7.11
N GLY A 292 -23.01 7.51 -7.03
CA GLY A 292 -22.74 8.41 -8.15
C GLY A 292 -21.67 9.46 -7.82
N VAL A 293 -21.41 10.34 -8.77
CA VAL A 293 -20.47 11.45 -8.68
C VAL A 293 -21.31 12.73 -8.58
N TRP A 294 -21.17 13.53 -7.52
CA TRP A 294 -22.09 14.64 -7.25
C TRP A 294 -22.02 15.74 -8.32
N GLU A 295 -20.88 15.84 -9.00
CA GLU A 295 -20.64 16.73 -10.14
C GLU A 295 -21.59 16.39 -11.30
N LYS A 296 -22.18 15.18 -11.31
CA LYS A 296 -23.16 14.70 -12.29
C LYS A 296 -24.57 14.59 -11.73
N SER A 297 -24.83 15.17 -10.54
CA SER A 297 -26.14 15.11 -9.89
C SER A 297 -27.20 15.99 -10.58
N GLY A 298 -26.78 16.97 -11.40
CA GLY A 298 -27.67 17.99 -11.97
C GLY A 298 -28.04 19.12 -11.01
N ILE A 299 -27.42 19.17 -9.82
CA ILE A 299 -27.57 20.24 -8.84
C ILE A 299 -26.45 21.26 -9.10
N ALA A 300 -26.82 22.44 -9.62
CA ALA A 300 -25.88 23.47 -10.07
C ALA A 300 -24.95 23.97 -8.94
N GLU A 301 -25.46 24.01 -7.71
CA GLU A 301 -24.74 24.49 -6.53
C GLU A 301 -23.55 23.60 -6.14
N ILE A 302 -23.58 22.30 -6.49
CA ILE A 302 -22.54 21.33 -6.15
C ILE A 302 -21.78 20.81 -7.37
N GLU A 303 -22.19 21.20 -8.59
CA GLU A 303 -21.53 20.80 -9.84
C GLU A 303 -20.08 21.27 -9.91
N ALA A 304 -19.80 22.46 -9.37
CA ALA A 304 -18.46 23.06 -9.36
C ALA A 304 -17.65 22.72 -8.10
N ILE A 305 -18.20 21.94 -7.16
CA ILE A 305 -17.49 21.52 -5.96
C ILE A 305 -16.57 20.36 -6.35
N ASP A 306 -15.28 20.67 -6.44
CA ASP A 306 -14.22 19.66 -6.50
C ASP A 306 -14.04 19.07 -5.10
N GLY A 307 -13.99 17.75 -4.98
CA GLY A 307 -13.71 17.09 -3.70
C GLY A 307 -12.98 15.78 -3.81
#